data_AF-A0A0F8XVM8-F1
#
_entry.id   AF-A0A0F8XVM8-F1
#
_cell.length_a   1.000
_cell.length_b   1.000
_cell.length_c   1.000
_cell.angle_alpha   90.00
_cell.angle_beta   90.00
_cell.angle_gamma   90.00
#
_symmetry.space_group_name_H-M   'P 1'
#
loop_
_entity.id
_entity.type
_entity.pdbx_description
1 polymer ?
#
loop_
_entity_poly.entity_id
_entity_poly.type
_entity_poly.pdbx_seq_one_letter_code
_entity_poly.pdbx_strand_id
1 'polypeptide(L)'
;MRERCHKGLAELVGAYGSVHILKNFLPKLLIASIKPDLENRQSIEDNLDDLSKIIPILSTWFIEHTIIAKELAILNLRKGREARLKNNPTWINFLGVAFHYITDWGTPYHSPVFLANSVIPITVVGGISMGLLRFIINCINGSSKILNNVIKWGRFGAAASCGISLIFLYLEHKIFEDQCEDYWYSNKNLIIKQFLAQKKDFYLPRNFEVAIEIFEEKMKDLRFLCNNTSPDWILSNNGDNFADYMVQIALVMEFAIQIIKYY
;
A
#
# COMPACT_ATOMS: atom_id res chain seq x y z
N MET A 1 -2.67 -3.74 -4.04
CA MET A 1 -2.97 -5.11 -4.55
C MET A 1 -4.45 -5.32 -4.32
N ARG A 2 -5.15 -6.18 -5.08
CA ARG A 2 -6.60 -6.35 -4.88
C ARG A 2 -6.96 -7.17 -3.64
N GLU A 3 -8.25 -7.17 -3.32
CA GLU A 3 -8.81 -7.81 -2.12
C GLU A 3 -8.41 -9.28 -1.95
N ARG A 4 -8.34 -10.06 -3.04
CA ARG A 4 -7.99 -11.49 -2.93
C ARG A 4 -6.55 -11.68 -2.47
N CYS A 5 -5.61 -10.87 -2.95
CA CYS A 5 -4.22 -10.94 -2.50
C CYS A 5 -4.08 -10.48 -1.05
N HIS A 6 -4.74 -9.38 -0.67
CA HIS A 6 -4.75 -8.90 0.73
C HIS A 6 -5.35 -9.93 1.69
N LYS A 7 -6.50 -10.52 1.33
CA LYS A 7 -7.10 -11.64 2.08
C LYS A 7 -6.18 -12.85 2.06
N GLY A 8 -5.57 -13.15 0.93
CA GLY A 8 -4.69 -14.30 0.75
C GLY A 8 -3.46 -14.25 1.64
N LEU A 9 -2.76 -13.11 1.68
CA LEU A 9 -1.61 -12.89 2.55
C LEU A 9 -2.02 -12.92 4.03
N ALA A 10 -3.15 -12.29 4.38
CA ALA A 10 -3.68 -12.33 5.74
C ALA A 10 -4.11 -13.76 6.16
N GLU A 11 -4.69 -14.54 5.25
CA GLU A 11 -5.04 -15.94 5.45
C GLU A 11 -3.79 -16.79 5.62
N LEU A 12 -2.78 -16.58 4.75
CA LEU A 12 -1.51 -17.29 4.79
C LEU A 12 -0.86 -17.17 6.17
N VAL A 13 -0.72 -15.93 6.65
CA VAL A 13 -0.08 -15.67 7.95
C VAL A 13 -0.99 -16.08 9.10
N GLY A 14 -2.28 -15.76 9.04
CA GLY A 14 -3.22 -16.06 10.12
C GLY A 14 -3.50 -17.56 10.32
N ALA A 15 -3.43 -18.36 9.26
CA ALA A 15 -3.68 -19.80 9.31
C ALA A 15 -2.39 -20.63 9.48
N TYR A 16 -1.28 -20.21 8.87
CA TYR A 16 -0.04 -20.99 8.80
C TYR A 16 1.15 -20.36 9.52
N GLY A 17 1.02 -19.13 10.04
CA GLY A 17 2.02 -18.42 10.82
C GLY A 17 2.39 -19.13 12.12
N SER A 18 3.36 -18.60 12.86
CA SER A 18 3.76 -19.18 14.14
C SER A 18 2.81 -18.79 15.28
N VAL A 19 2.13 -17.65 15.15
CA VAL A 19 1.08 -17.24 16.07
C VAL A 19 -0.26 -17.84 15.65
N HIS A 20 -0.78 -18.75 16.47
CA HIS A 20 -2.10 -19.33 16.24
C HIS A 20 -3.23 -18.29 16.44
N ILE A 21 -3.87 -17.87 15.34
CA ILE A 21 -5.14 -17.15 15.37
C ILE A 21 -6.27 -18.17 15.47
N LEU A 22 -7.14 -18.00 16.47
CA LEU A 22 -8.31 -18.85 16.62
C LEU A 22 -9.19 -18.78 15.37
N LYS A 23 -9.76 -19.93 14.97
CA LYS A 23 -10.57 -20.06 13.75
C LYS A 23 -11.73 -19.06 13.66
N ASN A 24 -12.28 -18.61 14.78
CA ASN A 24 -13.35 -17.61 14.85
C ASN A 24 -12.86 -16.16 14.66
N PHE A 25 -11.56 -15.89 14.82
CA PHE A 25 -10.96 -14.57 14.59
C PHE A 25 -10.38 -14.41 13.19
N LEU A 26 -10.02 -15.50 12.50
CA LEU A 26 -9.50 -15.43 11.14
C LEU A 26 -10.43 -14.66 10.19
N PRO A 27 -11.77 -14.91 10.12
CA PRO A 27 -12.64 -14.11 9.26
C PRO A 27 -12.60 -12.60 9.55
N LYS A 28 -12.43 -12.20 10.82
CA LYS A 28 -12.34 -10.78 11.20
C LYS A 28 -11.04 -10.16 10.71
N LEU A 29 -9.93 -10.89 10.79
CA LEU A 29 -8.64 -10.49 10.23
C LEU A 29 -8.76 -10.24 8.72
N LEU A 30 -9.35 -11.20 7.98
CA LEU A 30 -9.51 -11.12 6.53
C LEU A 30 -10.41 -9.96 6.09
N ILE A 31 -11.49 -9.69 6.82
CA ILE A 31 -12.36 -8.54 6.55
C ILE A 31 -11.60 -7.24 6.83
N ALA A 32 -10.87 -7.17 7.93
CA ALA A 32 -10.12 -5.97 8.29
C ALA A 32 -8.96 -5.68 7.32
N SER A 33 -8.33 -6.70 6.71
CA SER A 33 -7.22 -6.52 5.78
C SER A 33 -7.58 -5.97 4.40
N ILE A 34 -8.87 -5.88 4.10
CA ILE A 34 -9.37 -5.25 2.86
C ILE A 34 -10.27 -4.05 3.11
N LYS A 35 -10.59 -3.78 4.38
CA LYS A 35 -11.53 -2.72 4.73
C LYS A 35 -11.10 -1.34 4.18
N PRO A 36 -9.82 -0.93 4.26
CA PRO A 36 -9.41 0.36 3.71
C PRO A 36 -9.66 0.48 2.20
N ASP A 37 -9.44 -0.58 1.42
CA ASP A 37 -9.72 -0.57 -0.03
C ASP A 37 -11.21 -0.46 -0.34
N LEU A 38 -12.06 -1.14 0.44
CA LEU A 38 -13.51 -1.05 0.26
C LEU A 38 -14.02 0.37 0.52
N GLU A 39 -13.53 1.02 1.58
CA GLU A 39 -13.88 2.40 1.92
C GLU A 39 -13.41 3.38 0.83
N ASN A 40 -12.18 3.20 0.33
CA ASN A 40 -11.64 4.03 -0.75
C ASN A 40 -12.39 3.83 -2.07
N ARG A 41 -12.71 2.58 -2.43
CA ARG A 41 -13.43 2.28 -3.68
C ARG A 41 -14.84 2.85 -3.65
N GLN A 42 -15.55 2.71 -2.54
CA GLN A 42 -16.87 3.33 -2.38
C GLN A 42 -16.79 4.84 -2.54
N SER A 43 -15.78 5.48 -1.93
CA SER A 43 -15.56 6.92 -2.07
C SER A 43 -15.31 7.34 -3.52
N ILE A 44 -14.57 6.53 -4.30
CA ILE A 44 -14.36 6.77 -5.73
C ILE A 44 -15.66 6.64 -6.51
N GLU A 45 -16.37 5.52 -6.33
CA GLU A 45 -17.63 5.22 -7.02
C GLU A 45 -18.70 6.31 -6.77
N ASP A 46 -18.81 6.80 -5.54
CA ASP A 46 -19.74 7.87 -5.14
C ASP A 46 -19.42 9.23 -5.78
N ASN A 47 -18.20 9.41 -6.33
CA ASN A 47 -17.70 10.70 -6.81
C ASN A 47 -17.16 10.66 -8.25
N LEU A 48 -17.42 9.59 -9.03
CA LEU A 48 -16.90 9.41 -10.39
C LEU A 48 -17.28 10.54 -11.36
N ASP A 49 -18.48 11.11 -11.21
CA ASP A 49 -18.99 12.17 -12.10
C ASP A 49 -18.46 13.57 -11.75
N ASP A 50 -17.76 13.73 -10.62
CA ASP A 50 -17.27 15.01 -10.11
C ASP A 50 -15.74 15.04 -10.05
N LEU A 51 -15.12 15.51 -11.15
CA LEU A 51 -13.67 15.63 -11.26
C LEU A 51 -13.04 16.43 -10.12
N SER A 52 -13.77 17.39 -9.52
CA SER A 52 -13.25 18.21 -8.43
C SER A 52 -13.11 17.44 -7.11
N LYS A 53 -13.85 16.35 -6.95
CA LYS A 53 -13.79 15.44 -5.79
C LYS A 53 -12.94 14.21 -6.06
N ILE A 54 -13.00 13.66 -7.27
CA ILE A 54 -12.25 12.44 -7.60
C ILE A 54 -10.74 12.67 -7.58
N ILE A 55 -10.24 13.82 -8.05
CA ILE A 55 -8.81 14.11 -8.11
C ILE A 55 -8.17 14.10 -6.70
N PRO A 56 -8.73 14.80 -5.69
CA PRO A 56 -8.26 14.67 -4.31
C PRO A 56 -8.29 13.24 -3.78
N ILE A 57 -9.37 12.48 -4.02
CA ILE A 57 -9.51 11.09 -3.54
C ILE A 57 -8.41 10.21 -4.14
N LEU A 58 -8.20 10.28 -5.46
CA LEU A 58 -7.16 9.51 -6.16
C LEU A 58 -5.76 9.95 -5.73
N SER A 59 -5.52 11.24 -5.50
CA SER A 59 -4.25 11.75 -5.01
C SER A 59 -3.92 11.21 -3.61
N THR A 60 -4.88 11.26 -2.68
CA THR A 60 -4.71 10.70 -1.34
C THR A 60 -4.46 9.20 -1.41
N TRP A 61 -5.20 8.47 -2.26
CA TRP A 61 -5.06 7.01 -2.33
C TRP A 61 -3.76 6.55 -3.01
N PHE A 62 -3.33 7.16 -4.11
CA PHE A 62 -2.15 6.68 -4.82
C PHE A 62 -0.83 7.28 -4.33
N ILE A 63 -0.86 8.53 -3.85
CA ILE A 63 0.35 9.27 -3.49
C ILE A 63 0.53 9.27 -1.98
N GLU A 64 -0.45 9.80 -1.23
CA GLU A 64 -0.30 9.98 0.21
C GLU A 64 -0.29 8.65 0.94
N HIS A 65 -1.25 7.76 0.62
CA HIS A 65 -1.39 6.46 1.27
C HIS A 65 -0.11 5.63 1.16
N THR A 66 0.51 5.57 -0.02
CA THR A 66 1.80 4.91 -0.21
C THR A 66 2.86 5.46 0.74
N ILE A 67 3.00 6.79 0.79
CA ILE A 67 4.07 7.45 1.54
C ILE A 67 3.93 7.16 3.04
N ILE A 68 2.69 7.06 3.53
CA ILE A 68 2.40 6.87 4.96
C ILE A 68 2.06 5.43 5.34
N ALA A 69 2.04 4.46 4.41
CA ALA A 69 1.57 3.11 4.70
C ALA A 69 2.41 2.43 5.82
N LYS A 70 3.72 2.66 5.85
CA LYS A 70 4.58 2.18 6.94
C LYS A 70 4.16 2.78 8.30
N GLU A 71 3.94 4.09 8.37
CA GLU A 71 3.48 4.80 9.57
C GLU A 71 2.10 4.31 10.02
N LEU A 72 1.19 4.06 9.07
CA LEU A 72 -0.14 3.51 9.34
C LEU A 72 -0.08 2.05 9.82
N ALA A 73 0.82 1.23 9.28
CA ALA A 73 1.06 -0.11 9.77
C ALA A 73 1.50 -0.08 11.24
N ILE A 74 2.50 0.75 11.58
CA ILE A 74 3.02 0.90 12.95
C ILE A 74 1.93 1.41 13.90
N LEU A 75 1.16 2.42 13.50
CA LEU A 75 0.05 2.94 14.29
C LEU A 75 -0.95 1.83 14.63
N ASN A 76 -1.27 0.97 13.67
CA ASN A 76 -2.18 -0.14 13.88
C ASN A 76 -1.56 -1.26 14.74
N LEU A 77 -0.24 -1.51 14.66
CA LEU A 77 0.43 -2.41 15.61
C LEU A 77 0.35 -1.90 17.06
N ARG A 78 0.56 -0.59 17.26
CA ARG A 78 0.43 0.05 18.59
C ARG A 78 -0.99 -0.08 19.14
N LYS A 79 -2.00 0.28 18.35
CA LYS A 79 -3.42 0.12 18.72
C LYS A 79 -3.79 -1.34 18.98
N GLY A 80 -3.28 -2.25 18.15
CA GLY A 80 -3.47 -3.69 18.30
C GLY A 80 -2.92 -4.20 19.62
N ARG A 81 -1.69 -3.82 19.97
CA ARG A 81 -1.09 -4.14 21.27
C ARG A 81 -1.90 -3.59 22.44
N GLU A 82 -2.29 -2.32 22.41
CA GLU A 82 -3.08 -1.72 23.50
C GLU A 82 -4.42 -2.43 23.70
N ALA A 83 -5.11 -2.78 22.61
CA ALA A 83 -6.33 -3.58 22.65
C ALA A 83 -6.05 -4.98 23.22
N ARG A 84 -4.93 -5.61 22.84
CA ARG A 84 -4.55 -6.94 23.29
C ARG A 84 -4.28 -7.00 24.79
N LEU A 85 -3.56 -6.02 25.33
CA LEU A 85 -3.27 -5.88 26.77
C LEU A 85 -4.54 -5.72 27.61
N LYS A 86 -5.58 -5.12 27.02
CA LYS A 86 -6.91 -4.95 27.64
C LYS A 86 -7.84 -6.15 27.40
N ASN A 87 -7.34 -7.25 26.83
CA ASN A 87 -8.14 -8.40 26.38
C ASN A 87 -9.31 -8.02 25.44
N ASN A 88 -9.18 -6.90 24.72
CA ASN A 88 -10.20 -6.43 23.78
C ASN A 88 -10.00 -7.12 22.42
N PRO A 89 -10.98 -7.91 21.92
CA PRO A 89 -10.83 -8.64 20.66
C PRO A 89 -10.66 -7.75 19.42
N THR A 90 -10.85 -6.43 19.51
CA THR A 90 -10.59 -5.50 18.40
C THR A 90 -9.13 -5.46 17.97
N TRP A 91 -8.19 -6.01 18.75
CA TRP A 91 -6.79 -6.14 18.33
C TRP A 91 -6.65 -6.85 16.97
N ILE A 92 -7.55 -7.80 16.65
CA ILE A 92 -7.54 -8.51 15.38
C ILE A 92 -7.87 -7.59 14.20
N ASN A 93 -8.72 -6.58 14.42
CA ASN A 93 -9.06 -5.62 13.38
C ASN A 93 -7.87 -4.70 13.10
N PHE A 94 -7.19 -4.24 14.16
CA PHE A 94 -5.98 -3.45 13.99
C PHE A 94 -4.86 -4.26 13.33
N LEU A 95 -4.70 -5.54 13.66
CA LEU A 95 -3.74 -6.40 12.96
C LEU A 95 -4.09 -6.56 11.48
N GLY A 96 -5.35 -6.77 11.14
CA GLY A 96 -5.79 -6.87 9.74
C GLY A 96 -5.51 -5.59 8.96
N VAL A 97 -5.80 -4.43 9.57
CA VAL A 97 -5.47 -3.14 8.96
C VAL A 97 -3.95 -2.93 8.85
N ALA A 98 -3.14 -3.39 9.81
CA ALA A 98 -1.68 -3.38 9.67
C ALA A 98 -1.22 -4.24 8.49
N PHE A 99 -1.80 -5.43 8.31
CA PHE A 99 -1.51 -6.31 7.17
C PHE A 99 -1.87 -5.66 5.83
N HIS A 100 -2.97 -4.91 5.76
CA HIS A 100 -3.32 -4.14 4.59
C HIS A 100 -2.17 -3.20 4.19
N TYR A 101 -1.72 -2.35 5.13
CA TYR A 101 -0.66 -1.38 4.85
C TYR A 101 0.72 -2.02 4.60
N ILE A 102 1.02 -3.19 5.18
CA ILE A 102 2.23 -3.96 4.85
C ILE A 102 2.19 -4.45 3.39
N THR A 103 1.03 -4.93 2.93
CA THR A 103 0.84 -5.35 1.53
C THR A 103 1.03 -4.19 0.58
N ASP A 104 0.38 -3.05 0.84
CA ASP A 104 0.48 -1.87 -0.01
C ASP A 104 1.90 -1.33 -0.08
N TRP A 105 2.58 -1.28 1.07
CA TRP A 105 3.97 -0.86 1.14
C TRP A 105 4.89 -1.72 0.27
N GLY A 106 4.64 -3.03 0.24
CA GLY A 106 5.32 -4.02 -0.59
C GLY A 106 4.79 -4.14 -2.01
N THR A 107 3.86 -3.31 -2.47
CA THR A 107 3.32 -3.41 -3.83
C THR A 107 4.06 -2.48 -4.79
N PRO A 108 4.69 -2.98 -5.89
CA PRO A 108 5.48 -2.15 -6.82
C PRO A 108 4.73 -0.96 -7.41
N TYR A 109 3.45 -1.13 -7.78
CA TYR A 109 2.62 -0.05 -8.31
C TYR A 109 2.27 1.04 -7.30
N HIS A 110 2.51 0.85 -6.01
CA HIS A 110 2.43 1.94 -5.05
C HIS A 110 3.74 2.74 -5.05
N SER A 111 4.83 2.26 -5.65
CA SER A 111 6.13 2.90 -5.51
C SER A 111 6.30 4.25 -6.20
N PRO A 112 6.93 5.27 -5.57
CA PRO A 112 7.20 6.52 -6.26
C PRO A 112 8.43 6.43 -7.19
N VAL A 113 9.11 5.28 -7.24
CA VAL A 113 10.29 5.07 -8.09
C VAL A 113 9.84 4.68 -9.50
N PHE A 114 10.33 5.39 -10.53
CA PHE A 114 9.99 5.16 -11.94
C PHE A 114 10.15 3.70 -12.38
N LEU A 115 11.18 3.01 -11.87
CA LEU A 115 11.43 1.60 -12.16
C LEU A 115 10.29 0.69 -11.70
N ALA A 116 9.59 1.04 -10.62
CA ALA A 116 8.52 0.26 -10.01
C ALA A 116 7.11 0.79 -10.36
N ASN A 117 6.99 2.09 -10.68
CA ASN A 117 5.80 2.72 -11.26
C ASN A 117 6.21 3.93 -12.11
N SER A 118 6.06 3.83 -13.42
CA SER A 118 6.43 4.90 -14.37
C SER A 118 5.45 6.09 -14.36
N VAL A 119 4.23 5.90 -13.85
CA VAL A 119 3.13 6.87 -13.89
C VAL A 119 3.14 7.83 -12.69
N ILE A 120 3.61 7.39 -11.51
CA ILE A 120 3.70 8.27 -10.33
C ILE A 120 4.70 9.42 -10.55
N PRO A 121 5.91 9.24 -11.08
CA PRO A 121 6.82 10.34 -11.39
C PRO A 121 6.21 11.36 -12.35
N ILE A 122 5.42 10.93 -13.34
CA ILE A 122 4.72 11.81 -14.28
C ILE A 122 3.65 12.63 -13.54
N THR A 123 2.90 11.98 -12.65
CA THR A 123 1.87 12.62 -11.82
C THR A 123 2.48 13.61 -10.82
N VAL A 124 3.59 13.24 -10.18
CA VAL A 124 4.34 14.08 -9.23
C VAL A 124 5.01 15.25 -9.95
N VAL A 125 5.58 15.06 -11.15
CA VAL A 125 6.14 16.16 -11.97
C VAL A 125 5.03 17.12 -12.42
N GLY A 126 3.84 16.62 -12.77
CA GLY A 126 2.65 17.44 -13.02
C GLY A 126 2.18 18.23 -11.80
N GLY A 127 2.24 17.64 -10.60
CA GLY A 127 1.92 18.33 -9.33
C GLY A 127 2.99 19.34 -8.89
N ILE A 128 4.27 19.02 -9.05
CA ILE A 128 5.40 19.92 -8.73
C ILE A 128 5.43 21.10 -9.67
N SER A 129 5.16 20.90 -10.97
CA SER A 129 5.05 22.01 -11.93
C SER A 129 3.91 22.98 -11.55
N MET A 130 2.80 22.50 -10.97
CA MET A 130 1.75 23.36 -10.38
C MET A 130 2.24 24.15 -9.16
N GLY A 131 3.01 23.54 -8.26
CA GLY A 131 3.62 24.20 -7.10
C GLY A 131 4.65 25.26 -7.47
N LEU A 132 5.52 24.94 -8.43
CA LEU A 132 6.56 25.84 -8.96
C LEU A 132 5.94 27.02 -9.71
N LEU A 133 4.89 26.77 -10.51
CA LEU A 133 4.13 27.82 -11.20
C LEU A 133 3.47 28.76 -10.18
N ARG A 134 2.90 28.23 -9.09
CA ARG A 134 2.32 29.03 -8.00
C ARG A 134 3.37 29.90 -7.28
N PHE A 135 4.59 29.38 -7.08
CA PHE A 135 5.70 30.14 -6.50
C PHE A 135 6.18 31.26 -7.43
N ILE A 136 6.41 30.96 -8.72
CA ILE A 136 6.81 31.96 -9.74
C ILE A 136 5.77 33.10 -9.83
N ILE A 137 4.47 32.77 -9.72
CA ILE A 137 3.38 33.76 -9.74
C ILE A 137 3.43 34.70 -8.53
N ASN A 138 3.71 34.19 -7.34
CA ASN A 138 3.84 35.02 -6.13
C ASN A 138 5.06 35.93 -6.18
N CYS A 139 6.06 35.60 -7.00
CA CYS A 139 7.24 36.44 -7.23
C CYS A 139 7.02 37.51 -8.32
N ILE A 140 6.02 37.37 -9.19
CA ILE A 140 5.74 38.31 -10.29
C ILE A 140 4.56 39.20 -9.90
N ASN A 141 4.81 40.19 -9.04
CA ASN A 141 3.87 41.29 -8.82
C ASN A 141 3.93 42.25 -10.01
N GLY A 142 3.04 42.07 -10.99
CA GLY A 142 2.87 43.02 -12.10
C GLY A 142 2.64 42.43 -13.49
N SER A 143 1.92 41.32 -13.62
CA SER A 143 1.75 40.61 -14.89
C SER A 143 0.64 41.17 -15.79
N SER A 144 0.97 41.44 -17.06
CA SER A 144 0.03 41.87 -18.12
C SER A 144 -1.11 40.86 -18.35
N LYS A 145 -2.22 41.31 -18.95
CA LYS A 145 -3.41 40.48 -19.27
C LYS A 145 -3.06 39.21 -20.07
N ILE A 146 -2.01 39.26 -20.90
CA ILE A 146 -1.50 38.12 -21.68
C ILE A 146 -0.81 37.10 -20.77
N LEU A 147 0.03 37.56 -19.83
CA LEU A 147 0.71 36.68 -18.88
C LEU A 147 -0.31 36.02 -17.93
N ASN A 148 -1.35 36.73 -17.50
CA ASN A 148 -2.45 36.14 -16.71
C ASN A 148 -3.25 35.09 -17.49
N ASN A 149 -3.43 35.25 -18.80
CA ASN A 149 -4.06 34.24 -19.65
C ASN A 149 -3.15 33.02 -19.86
N VAL A 150 -1.86 33.21 -20.13
CA VAL A 150 -0.88 32.11 -20.23
C VAL A 150 -0.81 31.33 -18.92
N ILE A 151 -0.81 32.02 -17.77
CA ILE A 151 -0.86 31.42 -16.44
C ILE A 151 -2.16 30.63 -16.23
N LYS A 152 -3.31 31.20 -16.59
CA LYS A 152 -4.61 30.55 -16.46
C LYS A 152 -4.67 29.27 -17.30
N TRP A 153 -4.25 29.33 -18.57
CA TRP A 153 -4.22 28.17 -19.46
C TRP A 153 -3.15 27.15 -19.06
N GLY A 154 -2.00 27.59 -18.53
CA GLY A 154 -0.98 26.72 -17.95
C GLY A 154 -1.49 25.95 -16.73
N ARG A 155 -2.24 26.61 -15.82
CA ARG A 155 -2.89 25.95 -14.68
C ARG A 155 -3.97 24.96 -15.13
N PHE A 156 -4.80 25.34 -16.11
CA PHE A 156 -5.80 24.43 -16.67
C PHE A 156 -5.17 23.23 -17.35
N GLY A 157 -4.12 23.43 -18.16
CA GLY A 157 -3.39 22.35 -18.82
C GLY A 157 -2.73 21.40 -17.82
N ALA A 158 -2.08 21.94 -16.79
CA ALA A 158 -1.42 21.14 -15.76
C ALA A 158 -2.40 20.42 -14.81
N ALA A 159 -3.53 21.04 -14.47
CA ALA A 159 -4.60 20.39 -13.71
C ALA A 159 -5.29 19.29 -14.52
N ALA A 160 -5.56 19.54 -15.81
CA ALA A 160 -6.11 18.54 -16.72
C ALA A 160 -5.14 17.38 -16.92
N SER A 161 -3.84 17.65 -17.14
CA SER A 161 -2.83 16.59 -17.27
C SER A 161 -2.67 15.80 -15.98
N CYS A 162 -2.69 16.43 -14.80
CA CYS A 162 -2.61 15.74 -13.51
C CYS A 162 -3.84 14.84 -13.29
N GLY A 163 -5.05 15.36 -13.55
CA GLY A 163 -6.28 14.58 -13.45
C GLY A 163 -6.31 13.39 -14.42
N ILE A 164 -5.90 13.60 -15.67
CA ILE A 164 -5.80 12.54 -16.68
C ILE A 164 -4.76 11.49 -16.24
N SER A 165 -3.58 11.90 -15.78
CA SER A 165 -2.55 10.97 -15.30
C SER A 165 -3.01 10.15 -14.08
N LEU A 166 -3.78 10.74 -13.16
CA LEU A 166 -4.36 10.01 -12.02
C LEU A 166 -5.41 8.99 -12.47
N ILE A 167 -6.20 9.30 -13.50
CA ILE A 167 -7.16 8.34 -14.08
C ILE A 167 -6.42 7.19 -14.78
N PHE A 168 -5.37 7.48 -15.56
CA PHE A 168 -4.54 6.43 -16.16
C PHE A 168 -3.87 5.57 -15.10
N LEU A 169 -3.32 6.18 -14.04
CA LEU A 169 -2.75 5.47 -12.90
C LEU A 169 -3.78 4.52 -12.26
N TYR A 170 -5.01 4.99 -12.06
CA TYR A 170 -6.09 4.15 -11.54
C TYR A 170 -6.39 2.95 -12.45
N LEU A 171 -6.46 3.15 -13.78
CA LEU A 171 -6.73 2.08 -14.73
C LEU A 171 -5.59 1.05 -14.80
N GLU A 172 -4.33 1.51 -14.86
CA GLU A 172 -3.17 0.62 -14.86
C GLU A 172 -3.04 -0.15 -13.55
N HIS A 173 -3.25 0.54 -12.42
CA HIS A 173 -3.26 -0.09 -11.11
C HIS A 173 -4.32 -1.19 -11.04
N LYS A 174 -5.54 -0.94 -11.53
CA LYS A 174 -6.59 -1.95 -11.61
C LYS A 174 -6.17 -3.18 -12.43
N ILE A 175 -5.54 -2.98 -13.59
CA ILE A 175 -5.05 -4.08 -14.44
C ILE A 175 -3.97 -4.89 -13.72
N PHE A 176 -3.00 -4.21 -13.09
CA PHE A 176 -1.97 -4.85 -12.29
C PHE A 176 -2.56 -5.67 -11.14
N GLU A 177 -3.56 -5.13 -10.46
CA GLU A 177 -4.23 -5.81 -9.36
C GLU A 177 -4.99 -7.06 -9.82
N ASP A 178 -5.64 -7.01 -10.99
CA ASP A 178 -6.29 -8.18 -11.59
C ASP A 178 -5.28 -9.28 -11.91
N GLN A 179 -4.13 -8.91 -12.48
CA GLN A 179 -3.04 -9.87 -12.74
C GLN A 179 -2.48 -10.47 -11.44
N CYS A 180 -2.31 -9.65 -10.40
CA CYS A 180 -1.95 -10.14 -9.06
C CYS A 180 -2.93 -11.20 -8.54
N GLU A 181 -4.25 -11.00 -8.69
CA GLU A 181 -5.25 -11.97 -8.22
C GLU A 181 -5.14 -13.31 -8.96
N ASP A 182 -4.90 -13.27 -10.26
CA ASP A 182 -4.77 -14.46 -11.11
C ASP A 182 -3.50 -15.24 -10.79
N TYR A 183 -2.38 -14.54 -10.61
CA TYR A 183 -1.11 -15.15 -10.21
C TYR A 183 -1.17 -15.70 -8.79
N TRP A 184 -1.81 -14.99 -7.86
CA TRP A 184 -2.04 -15.49 -6.51
C TRP A 184 -2.81 -16.82 -6.55
N TYR A 185 -3.93 -16.86 -7.30
CA TYR A 185 -4.74 -18.07 -7.41
C TYR A 185 -3.94 -19.24 -7.99
N SER A 186 -3.19 -18.99 -9.06
CA SER A 186 -2.41 -20.01 -9.77
C SER A 186 -1.23 -20.54 -8.96
N ASN A 187 -0.68 -19.73 -8.04
CA ASN A 187 0.53 -20.06 -7.27
C ASN A 187 0.26 -20.31 -5.77
N LYS A 188 -1.00 -20.32 -5.31
CA LYS A 188 -1.35 -20.41 -3.88
C LYS A 188 -0.63 -21.53 -3.13
N ASN A 189 -0.59 -22.74 -3.71
CA ASN A 189 0.06 -23.89 -3.07
C ASN A 189 1.57 -23.73 -2.96
N LEU A 190 2.20 -23.15 -3.98
CA LEU A 190 3.64 -22.87 -3.99
C LEU A 190 3.99 -21.81 -2.94
N ILE A 191 3.20 -20.73 -2.86
CA ILE A 191 3.33 -19.68 -1.85
C ILE A 191 3.23 -20.27 -0.44
N ILE A 192 2.21 -21.10 -0.17
CA ILE A 192 2.06 -21.76 1.13
C ILE A 192 3.29 -22.62 1.46
N LYS A 193 3.74 -23.45 0.51
CA LYS A 193 4.90 -24.31 0.70
C LYS A 193 6.17 -23.51 1.02
N GLN A 194 6.43 -22.46 0.25
CA GLN A 194 7.60 -21.60 0.46
C GLN A 194 7.50 -20.81 1.77
N PHE A 195 6.33 -20.25 2.10
CA PHE A 195 6.10 -19.58 3.38
C PHE A 195 6.37 -20.51 4.55
N LEU A 196 5.84 -21.73 4.53
CA LEU A 196 6.09 -22.73 5.56
C LEU A 196 7.57 -23.09 5.71
N ALA A 197 8.33 -23.10 4.61
CA ALA A 197 9.75 -23.38 4.61
C ALA A 197 10.62 -22.21 5.13
N GLN A 198 10.14 -20.96 4.96
CA GLN A 198 10.89 -19.75 5.33
C GLN A 198 10.44 -19.13 6.65
N LYS A 199 9.20 -19.39 7.11
CA LYS A 199 8.68 -18.85 8.36
C LYS A 199 9.52 -19.36 9.52
N LYS A 200 9.83 -18.46 10.44
CA LYS A 200 10.59 -18.75 11.66
C LYS A 200 10.01 -17.96 12.81
N ASP A 201 10.15 -18.51 14.01
CA ASP A 201 9.95 -17.72 15.21
C ASP A 201 11.03 -16.64 15.26
N PHE A 202 10.62 -15.39 15.15
CA PHE A 202 11.56 -14.29 15.22
C PHE A 202 11.97 -14.08 16.66
N TYR A 203 13.26 -13.83 16.89
CA TYR A 203 13.71 -13.35 18.17
C TYR A 203 13.17 -11.93 18.38
N LEU A 204 12.14 -11.81 19.20
CA LEU A 204 11.62 -10.52 19.62
C LEU A 204 12.47 -9.99 20.77
N PRO A 205 12.79 -8.68 20.76
CA PRO A 205 13.42 -8.05 21.92
C PRO A 205 12.48 -8.12 23.14
N ARG A 206 12.92 -7.61 24.30
CA ARG A 206 12.04 -7.47 25.48
C ARG A 206 11.30 -6.14 25.52
N ASN A 207 11.78 -5.14 24.77
CA ASN A 207 11.22 -3.80 24.74
C ASN A 207 10.38 -3.64 23.46
N PHE A 208 9.13 -3.19 23.59
CA PHE A 208 8.20 -3.09 22.47
C PHE A 208 8.67 -2.08 21.42
N GLU A 209 9.23 -0.95 21.82
CA GLU A 209 9.73 0.07 20.89
C GLU A 209 10.90 -0.47 20.05
N VAL A 210 11.79 -1.26 20.67
CA VAL A 210 12.87 -1.94 19.91
C VAL A 210 12.29 -2.95 18.91
N ALA A 211 11.18 -3.62 19.23
CA ALA A 211 10.50 -4.49 18.26
C ALA A 211 9.90 -3.70 17.10
N ILE A 212 9.35 -2.50 17.37
CA ILE A 212 8.86 -1.58 16.33
C ILE A 212 10.01 -1.08 15.45
N GLU A 213 11.17 -0.73 16.00
CA GLU A 213 12.35 -0.35 15.22
C GLU A 213 12.79 -1.48 14.27
N ILE A 214 12.81 -2.74 14.74
CA ILE A 214 13.12 -3.89 13.89
C ILE A 214 12.04 -4.09 12.81
N PHE A 215 10.76 -3.86 13.14
CA PHE A 215 9.68 -3.91 12.16
C PHE A 215 9.84 -2.83 11.10
N GLU A 216 10.24 -1.62 11.48
CA GLU A 216 10.53 -0.53 10.55
C GLU A 216 11.66 -0.88 9.59
N GLU A 217 12.75 -1.49 10.07
CA GLU A 217 13.83 -1.96 9.20
C GLU A 217 13.35 -3.04 8.22
N LYS A 218 12.53 -3.99 8.68
CA LYS A 218 11.90 -4.99 7.79
C LYS A 218 11.01 -4.36 6.72
N MET A 219 10.26 -3.32 7.09
CA MET A 219 9.47 -2.54 6.13
C MET A 219 10.39 -1.83 5.14
N LYS A 220 11.52 -1.25 5.57
CA LYS A 220 12.50 -0.64 4.65
C LYS A 220 13.10 -1.67 3.68
N ASP A 221 13.46 -2.85 4.16
CA ASP A 221 13.96 -3.95 3.31
C ASP A 221 12.92 -4.36 2.27
N LEU A 222 11.66 -4.53 2.70
CA LEU A 222 10.55 -4.82 1.80
C LEU A 222 10.36 -3.70 0.76
N ARG A 223 10.51 -2.44 1.18
CA ARG A 223 10.43 -1.28 0.30
C ARG A 223 11.54 -1.25 -0.74
N PHE A 224 12.75 -1.62 -0.31
CA PHE A 224 13.91 -1.70 -1.19
C PHE A 224 13.70 -2.78 -2.25
N LEU A 225 13.22 -3.96 -1.86
CA LEU A 225 12.85 -5.02 -2.80
C LEU A 225 11.78 -4.54 -3.81
N CYS A 226 10.72 -3.92 -3.31
CA CYS A 226 9.63 -3.34 -4.09
C CYS A 226 10.14 -2.29 -5.10
N ASN A 227 11.00 -1.38 -4.69
CA ASN A 227 11.56 -0.34 -5.56
C ASN A 227 12.46 -0.88 -6.69
N ASN A 228 13.04 -2.06 -6.50
CA ASN A 228 13.88 -2.74 -7.49
C ASN A 228 13.10 -3.74 -8.36
N THR A 229 11.78 -3.82 -8.17
CA THR A 229 10.89 -4.72 -8.92
C THR A 229 10.15 -3.92 -9.98
N SER A 230 10.27 -4.33 -11.26
CA SER A 230 9.55 -3.68 -12.37
C SER A 230 8.03 -3.82 -12.19
N PRO A 231 7.18 -2.86 -12.58
CA PRO A 231 5.72 -3.05 -12.57
C PRO A 231 5.28 -4.23 -13.45
N ASP A 232 5.98 -4.48 -14.56
CA ASP A 232 5.76 -5.61 -15.46
C ASP A 232 6.27 -6.94 -14.89
N TRP A 233 6.87 -6.94 -13.69
CA TRP A 233 7.48 -8.15 -13.12
C TRP A 233 6.50 -9.31 -13.03
N ILE A 234 5.20 -9.05 -12.85
CA ILE A 234 4.16 -10.08 -12.82
C ILE A 234 4.00 -10.75 -14.18
N LEU A 235 4.05 -9.97 -15.26
CA LEU A 235 3.91 -10.46 -16.63
C LEU A 235 5.14 -11.20 -17.12
N SER A 236 6.33 -10.82 -16.63
CA SER A 236 7.60 -11.42 -17.03
C SER A 236 8.10 -12.54 -16.11
N ASN A 237 7.39 -12.86 -15.01
CA ASN A 237 7.88 -13.84 -14.03
C ASN A 237 7.31 -15.24 -14.19
N ASN A 238 8.12 -16.21 -13.77
CA ASN A 238 7.64 -17.54 -13.44
C ASN A 238 6.93 -17.54 -12.07
N GLY A 239 6.14 -18.57 -11.81
CA GLY A 239 5.41 -18.73 -10.55
C GLY A 239 6.29 -18.68 -9.30
N ASP A 240 7.54 -19.15 -9.39
CA ASP A 240 8.50 -19.18 -8.28
C ASP A 240 8.87 -17.77 -7.79
N ASN A 241 9.24 -16.87 -8.69
CA ASN A 241 9.63 -15.50 -8.33
C ASN A 241 8.44 -14.71 -7.77
N PHE A 242 7.23 -14.90 -8.33
CA PHE A 242 6.01 -14.32 -7.77
C PHE A 242 5.76 -14.84 -6.35
N ALA A 243 5.88 -16.15 -6.16
CA ALA A 243 5.64 -16.77 -4.87
C ALA A 243 6.67 -16.30 -3.82
N ASP A 244 7.95 -16.23 -4.17
CA ASP A 244 9.01 -15.74 -3.29
C ASP A 244 8.74 -14.30 -2.85
N TYR A 245 8.29 -13.43 -3.76
CA TYR A 245 7.96 -12.05 -3.44
C TYR A 245 6.76 -11.94 -2.48
N MET A 246 5.69 -12.72 -2.71
CA MET A 246 4.56 -12.79 -1.78
C MET A 246 4.98 -13.30 -0.40
N VAL A 247 5.92 -14.25 -0.35
CA VAL A 247 6.49 -14.75 0.90
C VAL A 247 7.28 -13.66 1.62
N GLN A 248 8.03 -12.79 0.93
CA GLN A 248 8.71 -11.67 1.58
C GLN A 248 7.72 -10.72 2.27
N ILE A 249 6.60 -10.40 1.64
CA ILE A 249 5.52 -9.61 2.27
C ILE A 249 4.97 -10.35 3.50
N ALA A 250 4.66 -11.64 3.35
CA ALA A 250 4.10 -12.46 4.42
C ALA A 250 5.04 -12.61 5.63
N LEU A 251 6.36 -12.62 5.43
CA LEU A 251 7.33 -12.67 6.52
C LEU A 251 7.36 -11.39 7.37
N VAL A 252 7.07 -10.23 6.77
CA VAL A 252 6.92 -8.97 7.52
C VAL A 252 5.62 -8.98 8.33
N MET A 253 4.53 -9.50 7.76
CA MET A 253 3.28 -9.72 8.46
C MET A 253 3.42 -10.73 9.62
N GLU A 254 4.18 -11.81 9.41
CA GLU A 254 4.51 -12.80 10.44
C GLU A 254 5.26 -12.15 11.62
N PHE A 255 6.18 -11.23 11.33
CA PHE A 255 6.83 -10.45 12.40
C PHE A 255 5.83 -9.54 13.14
N ALA A 256 4.94 -8.86 12.40
CA ALA A 256 3.90 -8.00 12.97
C ALA A 256 2.93 -8.75 13.92
N ILE A 257 2.48 -9.94 13.54
CA ILE A 257 1.60 -10.74 14.42
C ILE A 257 2.33 -11.24 15.67
N GLN A 258 3.61 -11.62 15.55
CA GLN A 258 4.43 -11.98 16.71
C GLN A 258 4.57 -10.80 17.67
N ILE A 259 4.81 -9.57 17.17
CA ILE A 259 4.83 -8.36 18.02
C ILE A 259 3.55 -8.23 18.85
N ILE A 260 2.37 -8.32 18.22
CA ILE A 260 1.09 -8.18 18.96
C ILE A 260 0.86 -9.33 19.94
N LYS A 261 1.33 -10.54 19.61
CA LYS A 261 1.13 -11.72 20.46
C LYS A 261 1.94 -11.69 21.74
N TYR A 262 3.19 -11.24 21.67
CA TYR A 262 4.17 -11.39 22.74
C TYR A 262 4.35 -10.12 23.60
N TYR A 263 3.72 -9.00 23.23
CA TYR A 263 3.78 -7.71 23.95
C TYR A 263 2.41 -7.15 24.34
#